data_AF-A0A9E3KF06-F1
#
_entry.id   AF-A0A9E3KF06-F1
#
_cell.length_a   1.000
_cell.length_b   1.000
_cell.length_c   1.000
_cell.angle_alpha   90.00
_cell.angle_beta   90.00
_cell.angle_gamma   90.00
#
_symmetry.space_group_name_H-M   'P 1'
#
loop_
_entity.id
_entity.type
_entity.pdbx_description
1 polymer ?
#
loop_
_entity_poly.entity_id
_entity_poly.type
_entity_poly.pdbx_seq_one_letter_code
_entity_poly.pdbx_strand_id
1 'polypeptide(L)'
;DMLRYHTFTAGAGWAYDYGTSEQSPEMFAYLKNYSPVHNVTAGTSYPATLVTTGDHDDRVVPAHSFKFASELQDKHEGSTPVLIRIETDAGHGAGKSTEVILDEQADIYSFTMYNMGVVPSY
;
A
#
# COMPACT_ATOMS: atom_id res chain seq x y z
N ASP A 1 -4.92 -0.64 6.54
CA ASP A 1 -6.02 -1.24 7.33
C ASP A 1 -6.15 -0.44 8.60
N MET A 2 -7.00 0.59 8.58
CA MET A 2 -7.10 1.50 9.72
C MET A 2 -7.85 0.90 10.91
N LEU A 3 -8.55 -0.22 10.72
CA LEU A 3 -9.23 -0.89 11.84
C LEU A 3 -8.29 -1.79 12.64
N ARG A 4 -7.08 -2.05 12.14
CA ARG A 4 -6.13 -2.96 12.80
C ARG A 4 -4.69 -2.46 12.85
N TYR A 5 -4.38 -1.28 12.33
CA TYR A 5 -2.99 -0.78 12.31
C TYR A 5 -2.35 -0.77 13.71
N HIS A 6 -3.13 -0.41 14.74
CA HIS A 6 -2.68 -0.30 16.12
C HIS A 6 -2.35 -1.66 16.78
N THR A 7 -2.69 -2.79 16.15
CA THR A 7 -2.44 -4.13 16.72
C THR A 7 -1.10 -4.74 16.28
N PHE A 8 -0.29 -4.03 15.50
CA PHE A 8 0.97 -4.52 14.96
C PHE A 8 2.13 -3.67 15.43
N THR A 9 3.21 -4.34 15.87
CA THR A 9 4.50 -3.75 16.28
C THR A 9 4.33 -2.46 17.10
N ALA A 10 4.81 -1.32 16.60
CA ALA A 10 4.73 -0.01 17.24
C ALA A 10 3.55 0.83 16.77
N GLY A 11 2.63 0.27 15.96
CA GLY A 11 1.51 0.98 15.36
C GLY A 11 0.59 1.67 16.37
N ALA A 12 0.45 1.13 17.59
CA ALA A 12 -0.30 1.77 18.67
C ALA A 12 0.19 3.19 19.00
N GLY A 13 1.47 3.51 18.74
CA GLY A 13 2.04 4.84 18.95
C GLY A 13 1.45 5.94 18.08
N TRP A 14 0.79 5.60 16.97
CA TRP A 14 0.14 6.58 16.08
C TRP A 14 -1.33 6.82 16.43
N ALA A 15 -1.80 6.32 17.57
CA ALA A 15 -3.17 6.56 18.05
C ALA A 15 -3.47 8.05 18.29
N TYR A 16 -2.46 8.89 18.55
CA TYR A 16 -2.66 10.32 18.69
C TYR A 16 -3.15 10.96 17.38
N ASP A 17 -2.51 10.62 16.26
CA ASP A 17 -2.84 11.16 14.94
C ASP A 17 -4.11 10.53 14.36
N TYR A 18 -4.25 9.21 14.49
CA TYR A 18 -5.30 8.48 13.78
C TYR A 18 -6.51 8.11 14.65
N GLY A 19 -6.38 8.07 15.97
CA GLY A 19 -7.29 7.33 16.86
C GLY A 19 -7.28 5.82 16.58
N THR A 20 -7.90 5.02 17.45
CA THR A 20 -8.02 3.56 17.22
C THR A 20 -9.47 3.15 17.00
N SER A 21 -9.68 2.02 16.34
CA SER A 21 -11.02 1.45 16.17
C SER A 21 -11.63 0.94 17.48
N GLU A 22 -10.83 0.84 18.54
CA GLU A 22 -11.26 0.47 19.88
C GLU A 22 -11.60 1.69 20.75
N GLN A 23 -11.31 2.90 20.28
CA GLN A 23 -11.49 4.14 21.04
C GLN A 23 -12.96 4.46 21.31
N SER A 24 -13.81 4.37 20.29
CA SER A 24 -15.26 4.52 20.41
C SER A 24 -15.98 4.02 19.14
N PRO A 25 -17.30 3.74 19.20
CA PRO A 25 -18.09 3.42 18.00
C PRO A 25 -18.02 4.49 16.91
N GLU A 26 -17.97 5.77 17.30
CA GLU A 26 -17.82 6.90 16.39
C GLU A 26 -16.45 6.86 15.70
N MET A 27 -15.39 6.56 16.45
CA MET A 27 -14.05 6.48 15.88
C MET A 27 -13.89 5.26 14.98
N PHE A 28 -14.46 4.11 15.35
CA PHE A 28 -14.55 2.95 14.49
C PHE A 28 -15.22 3.28 13.15
N ALA A 29 -16.38 3.94 13.19
CA ALA A 29 -17.12 4.31 11.98
C ALA A 29 -16.31 5.30 11.12
N TYR A 30 -15.68 6.28 11.75
CA TYR A 30 -14.82 7.26 11.06
C TYR A 30 -13.66 6.57 10.34
N LEU A 31 -12.89 5.73 11.05
CA LEU A 31 -11.78 4.97 10.49
C LEU A 31 -12.22 4.04 9.35
N LYS A 32 -13.35 3.33 9.53
CA LYS A 32 -13.88 2.43 8.52
C LYS A 32 -14.23 3.16 7.22
N ASN A 33 -14.79 4.35 7.32
CA ASN A 33 -15.26 5.13 6.16
C ASN A 33 -14.13 5.58 5.22
N TYR A 34 -12.90 5.77 5.71
CA TYR A 34 -11.78 6.15 4.84
C TYR A 34 -10.70 5.07 4.70
N SER A 35 -10.74 4.00 5.51
CA SER A 35 -9.72 2.95 5.47
C SER A 35 -9.62 2.31 4.07
N PRO A 36 -8.48 2.40 3.36
CA PRO A 36 -8.39 1.98 1.96
C PRO A 36 -8.82 0.53 1.71
N VAL A 37 -8.32 -0.41 2.52
CA VAL A 37 -8.67 -1.85 2.40
C VAL A 37 -10.17 -2.13 2.55
N HIS A 38 -10.91 -1.27 3.26
CA HIS A 38 -12.35 -1.45 3.48
C HIS A 38 -13.20 -0.71 2.44
N ASN A 39 -12.61 0.18 1.65
CA ASN A 39 -13.30 1.03 0.68
C ASN A 39 -12.95 0.65 -0.77
N VAL A 40 -12.29 -0.49 -0.98
CA VAL A 40 -12.26 -1.11 -2.30
C VAL A 40 -13.66 -1.64 -2.63
N THR A 41 -14.22 -1.14 -3.73
CA THR A 41 -15.58 -1.36 -4.20
C THR A 41 -15.55 -2.27 -5.42
N ALA A 42 -16.26 -3.41 -5.34
CA ALA A 42 -16.39 -4.34 -6.45
C ALA A 42 -16.99 -3.64 -7.68
N GLY A 43 -16.48 -4.00 -8.86
CA GLY A 43 -16.94 -3.42 -10.12
C GLY A 43 -16.29 -2.09 -10.50
N THR A 44 -15.26 -1.66 -9.78
CA THR A 44 -14.62 -0.37 -10.02
C THR A 44 -13.41 -0.51 -10.94
N SER A 45 -13.37 0.30 -11.99
CA SER A 45 -12.19 0.51 -12.82
C SER A 45 -11.18 1.42 -12.12
N TYR A 46 -10.46 0.86 -11.15
CA TYR A 46 -9.29 1.49 -10.53
C TYR A 46 -8.19 1.81 -11.54
N PRO A 47 -7.36 2.84 -11.29
CA PRO A 47 -6.20 3.12 -12.12
C PRO A 47 -5.13 2.03 -12.00
N ALA A 48 -4.19 2.01 -12.96
CA ALA A 48 -3.00 1.18 -12.86
C ALA A 48 -2.28 1.44 -11.53
N THR A 49 -2.10 0.40 -10.73
CA THR A 49 -1.61 0.50 -9.35
C THR A 49 -0.44 -0.44 -9.13
N LEU A 50 0.66 0.10 -8.59
CA LEU A 50 1.81 -0.65 -8.11
C LEU A 50 1.94 -0.41 -6.61
N VAL A 51 1.51 -1.38 -5.79
CA VAL A 51 1.70 -1.34 -4.33
C VAL A 51 3.13 -1.77 -4.01
N THR A 52 3.84 -1.02 -3.17
CA THR A 52 5.21 -1.38 -2.75
C THR A 52 5.28 -1.65 -1.25
N THR A 53 6.14 -2.60 -0.84
CA THR A 53 6.44 -2.91 0.57
C THR A 53 7.77 -3.67 0.66
N GLY A 54 8.31 -3.85 1.88
CA GLY A 54 9.51 -4.66 2.13
C GLY A 54 9.19 -5.81 3.09
N ASP A 55 9.72 -7.00 2.85
CA ASP A 55 9.41 -8.21 3.62
C ASP A 55 9.80 -8.16 5.10
N HIS A 56 10.76 -7.30 5.47
CA HIS A 56 11.22 -7.07 6.84
C HIS A 56 10.77 -5.72 7.40
N ASP A 57 9.73 -5.09 6.85
CA ASP A 57 9.18 -3.85 7.40
C ASP A 57 8.44 -4.10 8.72
N ASP A 58 9.14 -3.90 9.83
CA ASP A 58 8.58 -4.01 11.18
C ASP A 58 7.99 -2.69 11.70
N ARG A 59 8.20 -1.57 11.00
CA ARG A 59 7.62 -0.27 11.38
C ARG A 59 6.19 -0.18 10.86
N VAL A 60 5.92 -0.50 9.59
CA VAL A 60 4.57 -0.66 9.03
C VAL A 60 4.47 -2.05 8.38
N VAL A 61 3.82 -2.99 9.06
CA VAL A 61 3.82 -4.39 8.62
C VAL A 61 3.33 -4.58 7.16
N PRO A 62 3.97 -5.46 6.35
CA PRO A 62 3.65 -5.64 4.93
C PRO A 62 2.22 -6.13 4.67
N ALA A 63 1.60 -6.75 5.69
CA ALA A 63 0.23 -7.21 5.64
C ALA A 63 -0.79 -6.10 5.30
N HIS A 64 -0.47 -4.82 5.52
CA HIS A 64 -1.29 -3.72 5.03
C HIS A 64 -1.34 -3.68 3.50
N SER A 65 -0.18 -3.73 2.85
CA SER A 65 -0.02 -3.77 1.41
C SER A 65 -0.58 -5.07 0.82
N PHE A 66 -0.34 -6.22 1.45
CA PHE A 66 -0.83 -7.52 0.98
C PHE A 66 -2.36 -7.56 0.90
N LYS A 67 -3.05 -7.18 2.00
CA LYS A 67 -4.52 -7.16 2.01
C LYS A 67 -5.08 -6.16 1.02
N PHE A 68 -4.48 -4.97 0.91
CA PHE A 68 -4.98 -3.95 -0.01
C PHE A 68 -4.80 -4.37 -1.48
N ALA A 69 -3.64 -4.92 -1.84
CA ALA A 69 -3.40 -5.45 -3.18
C ALA A 69 -4.36 -6.59 -3.51
N SER A 70 -4.58 -7.52 -2.57
CA SER A 70 -5.55 -8.62 -2.75
C SER A 70 -6.98 -8.11 -2.97
N GLU A 71 -7.44 -7.15 -2.16
CA GLU A 71 -8.77 -6.55 -2.32
C GLU A 71 -8.90 -5.80 -3.65
N LEU A 72 -7.88 -5.04 -4.06
CA LEU A 72 -7.86 -4.36 -5.35
C LEU A 72 -7.92 -5.35 -6.51
N GLN A 73 -7.12 -6.42 -6.49
CA GLN A 73 -7.10 -7.43 -7.54
C GLN A 73 -8.44 -8.17 -7.68
N ASP A 74 -9.08 -8.49 -6.55
CA ASP A 74 -10.38 -9.19 -6.54
C ASP A 74 -11.52 -8.32 -7.08
N LYS A 75 -11.51 -7.03 -6.75
CA LYS A 75 -12.63 -6.10 -6.99
C LYS A 75 -12.47 -5.19 -8.21
N HIS A 76 -11.28 -5.12 -8.78
CA HIS A 76 -11.00 -4.31 -9.96
C HIS A 76 -11.71 -4.87 -11.19
N GLU A 77 -12.53 -4.03 -11.83
CA GLU A 77 -13.04 -4.29 -13.18
C GLU A 77 -12.38 -3.33 -14.16
N GLY A 78 -11.42 -3.81 -14.95
CA GLY A 78 -10.70 -2.98 -15.91
C GLY A 78 -9.52 -3.74 -16.52
N SER A 79 -8.85 -3.09 -17.48
CA SER A 79 -7.66 -3.65 -18.14
C SER A 79 -6.34 -3.13 -17.58
N THR A 80 -6.40 -2.21 -16.61
CA THR A 80 -5.21 -1.63 -16.00
C THR A 80 -4.59 -2.61 -14.99
N PRO A 81 -3.26 -2.68 -14.90
CA PRO A 81 -2.61 -3.62 -13.99
C PRO A 81 -2.76 -3.21 -12.52
N VAL A 82 -3.01 -4.19 -11.65
CA VAL A 82 -2.93 -4.06 -10.20
C VAL A 82 -1.85 -5.02 -9.70
N LEU A 83 -0.70 -4.47 -9.34
CA LEU A 83 0.50 -5.23 -8.96
C LEU A 83 0.93 -4.90 -7.54
N ILE A 84 1.68 -5.83 -6.95
CA ILE A 84 2.42 -5.60 -5.71
C ILE A 84 3.89 -6.00 -5.92
N ARG A 85 4.79 -5.10 -5.55
CA ARG A 85 6.25 -5.30 -5.52
C ARG A 85 6.68 -5.43 -4.05
N ILE A 86 7.25 -6.57 -3.72
CA ILE A 86 7.74 -6.87 -2.37
C ILE A 86 9.26 -6.92 -2.46
N GLU A 87 9.91 -5.95 -1.84
CA GLU A 87 11.37 -5.95 -1.73
C GLU A 87 11.80 -7.01 -0.71
N THR A 88 12.75 -7.85 -1.10
CA THR A 88 13.33 -8.87 -0.21
C THR A 88 14.53 -8.32 0.52
N ASP A 89 14.78 -8.79 1.75
CA ASP A 89 15.88 -8.31 2.59
C ASP A 89 15.84 -6.79 2.84
N ALA A 90 14.64 -6.20 2.90
CA ALA A 90 14.44 -4.77 3.10
C ALA A 90 13.32 -4.45 4.11
N GLY A 91 13.59 -3.47 4.98
CA GLY A 91 12.62 -2.92 5.93
C GLY A 91 11.88 -1.68 5.40
N HIS A 92 11.52 -0.75 6.28
CA HIS A 92 10.71 0.41 5.92
C HIS A 92 11.42 1.49 5.05
N GLY A 93 12.65 1.24 4.61
CA GLY A 93 13.36 2.09 3.64
C GLY A 93 14.72 2.61 4.10
N ALA A 94 14.93 2.78 5.41
CA ALA A 94 16.26 3.13 5.92
C ALA A 94 17.24 1.96 5.73
N GLY A 95 18.44 2.24 5.22
CA GLY A 95 19.50 1.24 5.06
C GLY A 95 19.46 0.42 3.77
N LYS A 96 18.54 0.70 2.83
CA LYS A 96 18.59 0.11 1.48
C LYS A 96 19.91 0.47 0.78
N SER A 97 20.50 -0.48 0.05
CA SER A 97 21.66 -0.19 -0.80
C SER A 97 21.28 0.75 -1.95
N THR A 98 22.24 1.48 -2.50
CA THR A 98 21.99 2.34 -3.67
C THR A 98 21.45 1.53 -4.85
N GLU A 99 21.91 0.29 -5.04
CA GLU A 99 21.43 -0.62 -6.09
C GLU A 99 19.93 -0.92 -5.93
N VAL A 100 19.50 -1.34 -4.73
CA VAL A 100 18.08 -1.61 -4.44
C VAL A 100 17.21 -0.36 -4.65
N ILE A 101 17.72 0.83 -4.29
CA ILE A 101 17.02 2.09 -4.54
C ILE A 101 16.88 2.35 -6.05
N LEU A 102 17.94 2.12 -6.83
CA LEU A 102 17.92 2.34 -8.28
C LEU A 102 16.94 1.37 -8.97
N ASP A 103 16.92 0.10 -8.56
CA ASP A 103 15.99 -0.89 -9.10
C ASP A 103 14.53 -0.56 -8.77
N GLU A 104 14.23 -0.18 -7.52
CA GLU A 104 12.90 0.26 -7.12
C GLU A 104 12.43 1.49 -7.93
N GLN A 105 13.32 2.47 -8.15
CA GLN A 105 13.01 3.63 -8.97
C GLN A 105 12.82 3.28 -10.45
N ALA A 106 13.66 2.39 -11.00
CA ALA A 106 13.53 1.93 -12.37
C ALA A 106 12.17 1.26 -12.61
N ASP A 107 11.72 0.41 -11.69
CA ASP A 107 10.41 -0.24 -11.74
C ASP A 107 9.27 0.77 -11.64
N ILE A 108 9.33 1.72 -10.70
CA ILE A 108 8.29 2.75 -10.49
C ILE A 108 8.16 3.64 -11.74
N TYR A 109 9.27 4.15 -12.28
CA TYR A 109 9.23 5.01 -13.46
C TYR A 109 8.79 4.24 -14.70
N SER A 110 9.28 3.01 -14.89
CA SER A 110 8.87 2.17 -16.01
C SER A 110 7.37 1.86 -15.95
N PHE A 111 6.85 1.48 -14.78
CA PHE A 111 5.41 1.24 -14.58
C PHE A 111 4.60 2.51 -14.86
N THR A 112 5.04 3.65 -14.34
CA THR A 112 4.35 4.94 -14.50
C THR A 112 4.30 5.36 -15.97
N MET A 113 5.46 5.42 -16.64
CA MET A 113 5.55 5.85 -18.03
C MET A 113 4.79 4.90 -18.96
N TYR A 114 4.91 3.59 -18.76
CA TYR A 114 4.21 2.59 -19.55
C TYR A 114 2.69 2.75 -19.44
N ASN A 115 2.14 2.85 -18.23
CA ASN A 115 0.69 2.97 -18.03
C ASN A 115 0.13 4.36 -18.39
N MET A 116 0.98 5.39 -18.47
CA MET A 116 0.62 6.70 -18.99
C MET A 116 0.80 6.82 -20.51
N GLY A 117 1.32 5.79 -21.19
CA GLY A 117 1.62 5.83 -22.62
C GLY A 117 2.77 6.79 -22.99
N VAL A 118 3.65 7.09 -22.04
CA VAL A 118 4.81 7.97 -22.27
C VAL A 118 5.96 7.13 -22.82
N VAL A 119 6.41 7.46 -24.03
CA VAL A 119 7.63 6.92 -24.62
C VAL A 119 8.74 7.95 -24.44
N PRO A 120 9.79 7.67 -23.63
CA PRO A 120 10.87 8.62 -23.43
C PRO A 120 11.62 8.91 -24.73
N SER A 121 11.92 10.19 -24.97
CA SER A 121 12.86 10.63 -25.99
C SER A 121 14.21 10.89 -25.34
N TYR A 122 15.26 10.22 -25.82
CA TYR A 122 16.64 10.36 -25.36
C TYR A 122 17.48 11.14 -26.39
#